data_AF-A0AAJ2R8U4-F1
#
_entry.id   AF-A0AAJ2R8U4-F1
#
_cell.length_a   1.000
_cell.length_b   1.000
_cell.length_c   1.000
_cell.angle_alpha   90.00
_cell.angle_beta   90.00
_cell.angle_gamma   90.00
#
_symmetry.space_group_name_H-M   'P 1'
#
loop_
_entity.id
_entity.type
_entity.pdbx_description
1 polymer ?
#
loop_
_entity_poly.entity_id
_entity_poly.type
_entity_poly.pdbx_seq_one_letter_code
_entity_poly.pdbx_strand_id
1 'polypeptide(L)'
;MKPSLHLSDAEQTVWCRVVNDQPAGAFTELNRDMLDMYCQHTVSAQVLDDEIKGFDREWLRDNDGLKRYDTLLKMREREVRSASSLATRLRITRQAMAEAKTVGRANANMGRSRKPWELTVEEAD
;
A
#
# COMPACT_ATOMS: atom_id res chain seq x y z
N MET A 1 4.11 -16.60 6.95
CA MET A 1 5.58 -16.33 6.92
C MET A 1 5.87 -15.21 7.90
N LYS A 2 6.92 -15.31 8.74
CA LYS A 2 7.24 -14.27 9.72
C LYS A 2 8.00 -13.09 9.06
N PRO A 3 7.74 -11.84 9.48
CA PRO A 3 8.52 -10.68 9.05
C PRO A 3 10.01 -10.82 9.37
N SER A 4 10.86 -10.14 8.60
CA SER A 4 12.29 -10.07 8.89
C SER A 4 12.56 -9.22 10.13
N LEU A 5 13.56 -9.62 10.93
CA LEU A 5 13.83 -9.01 12.25
C LEU A 5 14.35 -7.56 12.20
N HIS A 6 14.87 -7.14 11.06
CA HIS A 6 15.40 -5.79 10.87
C HIS A 6 14.33 -4.76 10.49
N LEU A 7 13.09 -5.21 10.21
CA LEU A 7 11.98 -4.33 9.92
C LEU A 7 11.48 -3.65 11.21
N SER A 8 11.20 -2.36 11.11
CA SER A 8 10.50 -1.60 12.15
C SER A 8 9.06 -2.10 12.35
N ASP A 9 8.44 -1.74 13.47
CA ASP A 9 7.06 -2.16 13.80
C ASP A 9 6.04 -1.75 12.74
N ALA A 10 6.22 -0.56 12.14
CA ALA A 10 5.37 -0.08 11.04
C ALA A 10 5.51 -0.96 9.79
N GLU A 11 6.73 -1.34 9.44
CA GLU A 11 7.02 -2.20 8.28
C GLU A 11 6.51 -3.62 8.52
N GLN A 12 6.67 -4.15 9.74
CA GLN A 12 6.11 -5.45 10.13
C GLN A 12 4.58 -5.46 10.06
N THR A 13 3.93 -4.34 10.39
CA THR A 13 2.47 -4.20 10.25
C THR A 13 2.05 -4.30 8.78
N VAL A 14 2.76 -3.61 7.88
CA VAL A 14 2.54 -3.71 6.43
C VAL A 14 2.77 -5.13 5.94
N TRP A 15 3.86 -5.78 6.36
CA TRP A 15 4.16 -7.17 6.04
C TRP A 15 3.02 -8.10 6.44
N CYS A 16 2.60 -8.04 7.71
CA CYS A 16 1.53 -8.88 8.23
C CYS A 16 0.24 -8.69 7.45
N ARG A 17 -0.13 -7.45 7.13
CA ARG A 17 -1.31 -7.15 6.29
C ARG A 17 -1.22 -7.82 4.92
N VAL A 18 -0.08 -7.72 4.24
CA VAL A 18 0.11 -8.29 2.88
C VAL A 18 0.10 -9.81 2.93
N VAL A 19 0.82 -10.41 3.87
CA VAL A 19 0.92 -11.88 3.96
C VAL A 19 -0.41 -12.50 4.40
N ASN A 20 -1.17 -11.84 5.28
CA ASN A 20 -2.46 -12.35 5.77
C ASN A 20 -3.60 -12.22 4.74
N ASP A 21 -3.51 -11.29 3.79
CA ASP A 21 -4.49 -11.14 2.69
C ASP A 21 -4.34 -12.24 1.62
N GLN A 22 -3.19 -12.93 1.59
CA GLN A 22 -2.87 -13.92 0.57
C GLN A 22 -3.03 -15.35 1.09
N PRO A 23 -3.39 -16.33 0.23
CA PRO A 23 -3.52 -17.71 0.64
C PRO A 23 -2.18 -18.31 1.09
N ALA A 24 -2.26 -19.35 1.92
CA ALA A 24 -1.08 -20.08 2.36
C ALA A 24 -0.26 -20.60 1.15
N GLY A 25 1.04 -20.32 1.13
CA GLY A 25 1.94 -20.69 0.03
C GLY A 25 2.03 -19.68 -1.11
N ALA A 26 1.27 -18.58 -1.08
CA ALA A 26 1.41 -17.49 -2.06
C ALA A 26 2.82 -16.87 -2.05
N PHE A 27 3.46 -16.85 -0.88
CA PHE A 27 4.85 -16.42 -0.72
C PHE A 27 5.75 -17.56 -0.26
N THR A 28 6.94 -17.61 -0.85
CA THR A 28 8.03 -18.47 -0.43
C THR A 28 9.16 -17.61 0.13
N GLU A 29 10.19 -18.26 0.68
CA GLU A 29 11.38 -17.58 1.19
C GLU A 29 12.09 -16.72 0.13
N LEU A 30 11.99 -17.09 -1.15
CA LEU A 30 12.56 -16.32 -2.26
C LEU A 30 11.91 -14.94 -2.43
N ASN A 31 10.67 -14.76 -1.94
CA ASN A 31 9.99 -13.47 -2.00
C ASN A 31 10.35 -12.57 -0.82
N ARG A 32 11.15 -13.05 0.15
CA ARG A 32 11.45 -12.31 1.40
C ARG A 32 12.04 -10.94 1.12
N ASP A 33 13.15 -10.87 0.39
CA ASP A 33 13.85 -9.61 0.15
C ASP A 33 12.96 -8.61 -0.59
N MET A 34 12.14 -9.10 -1.53
CA MET A 34 11.20 -8.27 -2.28
C MET A 34 10.06 -7.75 -1.41
N LEU A 35 9.58 -8.56 -0.46
CA LEU A 35 8.59 -8.14 0.53
C LEU A 35 9.18 -7.14 1.53
N ASP A 36 10.42 -7.35 1.99
CA ASP A 36 11.11 -6.42 2.90
C ASP A 36 11.23 -5.04 2.24
N MET A 37 11.74 -4.99 1.00
CA MET A 37 11.82 -3.74 0.23
C MET A 37 10.45 -3.11 0.00
N TYR A 38 9.42 -3.90 -0.30
CA TYR A 38 8.05 -3.38 -0.47
C TYR A 38 7.54 -2.72 0.81
N CYS A 39 7.75 -3.34 1.96
CA CYS A 39 7.36 -2.80 3.25
C CYS A 39 8.10 -1.49 3.55
N GLN A 40 9.41 -1.46 3.34
CA GLN A 40 10.26 -0.27 3.53
C GLN A 40 9.80 0.91 2.65
N HIS A 41 9.58 0.68 1.35
CA HIS A 41 9.12 1.73 0.44
C HIS A 41 7.70 2.22 0.80
N THR A 42 6.83 1.31 1.28
CA THR A 42 5.47 1.67 1.70
C THR A 42 5.49 2.58 2.93
N VAL A 43 6.27 2.23 3.95
CA VAL A 43 6.39 3.03 5.17
C VAL A 43 7.12 4.34 4.90
N SER A 44 8.18 4.33 4.09
CA SER A 44 8.88 5.55 3.69
C SER A 44 7.96 6.53 2.95
N ALA A 45 7.09 6.03 2.07
CA ALA A 45 6.08 6.86 1.42
C ALA A 45 5.07 7.47 2.41
N GLN A 46 4.68 6.73 3.45
CA GLN A 46 3.77 7.22 4.50
C GLN A 46 4.43 8.30 5.35
N VAL A 47 5.70 8.13 5.72
CA VAL A 47 6.48 9.17 6.42
C VAL A 47 6.55 10.44 5.57
N LEU A 48 6.86 10.31 4.28
CA LEU A 48 6.88 11.46 3.36
C LEU A 48 5.50 12.11 3.20
N ASP A 49 4.42 11.32 3.20
CA ASP A 49 3.05 11.84 3.20
C ASP A 49 2.78 12.72 4.42
N ASP A 50 3.24 12.31 5.60
CA ASP A 50 3.03 13.07 6.84
C ASP A 50 3.89 14.34 6.87
N GLU A 51 5.13 14.29 6.38
CA GLU A 51 5.97 15.48 6.17
C GLU A 51 5.34 16.47 5.19
N ILE A 52 4.77 15.99 4.08
CA ILE A 52 4.09 16.82 3.08
C ILE A 52 2.82 17.46 3.65
N LYS A 53 2.03 16.71 4.45
CA LYS A 53 0.83 17.26 5.12
C LYS A 53 1.19 18.28 6.19
N GLY A 54 2.29 18.06 6.90
CA GLY A 54 2.81 18.97 7.91
C GLY A 54 3.50 20.22 7.35
N PHE A 55 3.76 20.25 6.03
CA PHE A 55 4.44 21.37 5.40
C PHE A 55 3.58 22.64 5.42
N ASP A 56 4.12 23.72 5.99
CA ASP A 56 3.43 25.00 6.06
C ASP A 56 3.26 25.62 4.67
N ARG A 57 2.01 25.92 4.32
CA ARG A 57 1.65 26.56 3.05
C ARG A 57 2.25 27.97 2.93
N GLU A 58 2.51 28.66 4.04
CA GLU A 58 3.15 29.98 4.00
C GLU A 58 4.57 29.91 3.43
N TRP A 59 5.29 28.82 3.66
CA TRP A 59 6.65 28.63 3.15
C TRP A 59 6.70 28.46 1.63
N LEU A 60 5.58 28.11 0.98
CA LEU A 60 5.50 28.03 -0.48
C LEU A 60 5.63 29.40 -1.17
N ARG A 61 5.50 30.50 -0.41
CA ARG A 61 5.72 31.86 -0.94
C ARG A 61 7.20 32.15 -1.20
N ASP A 62 8.09 31.46 -0.50
CA ASP A 62 9.53 31.55 -0.70
C ASP A 62 10.00 30.50 -1.72
N ASN A 63 10.96 30.88 -2.57
CA ASN A 63 11.55 29.98 -3.55
C ASN A 63 12.24 28.78 -2.89
N ASP A 64 12.88 28.97 -1.73
CA ASP A 64 13.56 27.87 -1.06
C ASP A 64 12.56 26.92 -0.38
N GLY A 65 11.45 27.43 0.16
CA GLY A 65 10.35 26.60 0.62
C GLY A 65 9.70 25.81 -0.52
N LEU A 66 9.47 26.44 -1.67
CA LEU A 66 8.95 25.74 -2.86
C LEU A 66 9.88 24.63 -3.35
N LYS A 67 11.20 24.85 -3.37
CA LYS A 67 12.19 23.80 -3.73
C LYS A 67 12.19 22.63 -2.75
N ARG A 68 12.07 22.89 -1.44
CA ARG A 68 11.99 21.84 -0.41
C ARG A 68 10.73 21.00 -0.61
N TYR A 69 9.59 21.64 -0.83
CA TYR A 69 8.33 20.97 -1.09
C TYR A 69 8.37 20.12 -2.36
N ASP A 70 8.90 20.65 -3.47
CA ASP A 70 9.11 19.90 -4.70
C ASP A 70 10.04 18.69 -4.50
N THR A 71 11.08 18.83 -3.66
CA THR A 71 11.98 17.73 -3.31
C THR A 71 11.25 16.63 -2.55
N LEU A 72 10.41 16.97 -1.57
CA LEU A 72 9.59 16.01 -0.84
C LEU A 72 8.63 15.26 -1.77
N LEU A 73 7.96 15.98 -2.68
CA LEU A 73 7.07 15.37 -3.68
C LEU A 73 7.84 14.42 -4.61
N LYS A 74 9.05 14.80 -5.05
CA LYS A 74 9.90 13.94 -5.89
C LYS A 74 10.36 12.69 -5.15
N MET A 75 10.72 12.80 -3.86
CA MET A 75 11.07 11.65 -3.03
C MET A 75 9.86 10.72 -2.90
N ARG A 76 8.69 11.27 -2.54
CA ARG A 76 7.46 10.50 -2.38
C ARG A 76 7.09 9.74 -3.65
N GLU A 77 7.17 10.38 -4.80
CA GLU A 77 6.89 9.74 -6.09
C GLU A 77 7.84 8.57 -6.38
N ARG A 78 9.12 8.68 -6.01
CA ARG A 78 10.08 7.57 -6.17
C ARG A 78 9.72 6.40 -5.27
N GLU A 79 9.38 6.65 -4.01
CA GLU A 79 8.98 5.60 -3.06
C GLU A 79 7.71 4.88 -3.53
N VAL A 80 6.68 5.64 -3.92
CA VAL A 80 5.41 5.09 -4.42
C VAL A 80 5.62 4.28 -5.71
N ARG A 81 6.47 4.76 -6.62
CA ARG A 81 6.78 4.05 -7.86
C ARG A 81 7.52 2.74 -7.60
N SER A 82 8.50 2.74 -6.71
CA SER A 82 9.23 1.54 -6.30
C SER A 82 8.29 0.53 -5.64
N ALA A 83 7.46 0.99 -4.70
CA ALA A 83 6.45 0.16 -4.04
C ALA A 83 5.47 -0.45 -5.06
N SER A 84 4.96 0.35 -6.01
CA SER A 84 4.06 -0.11 -7.08
C SER A 84 4.72 -1.18 -7.97
N SER A 85 5.97 -0.96 -8.36
CA SER A 85 6.73 -1.91 -9.18
C SER A 85 6.93 -3.25 -8.46
N LEU A 86 7.26 -3.22 -7.17
CA LEU A 86 7.39 -4.42 -6.32
C LEU A 86 6.04 -5.11 -6.11
N ALA A 87 4.97 -4.35 -5.88
CA ALA A 87 3.64 -4.89 -5.69
C ALA A 87 3.15 -5.69 -6.91
N THR A 88 3.46 -5.22 -8.12
CA THR A 88 3.19 -5.95 -9.36
C THR A 88 4.03 -7.21 -9.49
N ARG A 89 5.33 -7.17 -9.15
CA ARG A 89 6.21 -8.36 -9.17
C ARG A 89 5.79 -9.42 -8.15
N LEU A 90 5.39 -8.98 -6.96
CA LEU A 90 4.83 -9.82 -5.89
C LEU A 90 3.42 -10.32 -6.20
N ARG A 91 2.77 -9.78 -7.24
CA ARG A 91 1.38 -10.10 -7.64
C ARG A 91 0.34 -9.86 -6.55
N ILE A 92 0.61 -8.89 -5.67
CA ILE A 92 -0.34 -8.48 -4.62
C ILE A 92 -1.35 -7.47 -5.16
N THR A 93 -1.01 -6.76 -6.24
CA THR A 93 -2.00 -5.97 -6.97
C THR A 93 -2.90 -6.93 -7.75
N ARG A 94 -4.22 -6.78 -7.63
CA ARG A 94 -5.19 -7.51 -8.45
C ARG A 94 -5.20 -7.02 -9.91
N GLN A 95 -4.05 -6.67 -10.47
CA GLN A 95 -3.93 -6.42 -11.91
C GLN A 95 -3.86 -7.78 -12.61
N ALA A 96 -5.01 -8.18 -13.18
CA ALA A 96 -5.18 -9.27 -14.14
C ALA A 96 -5.03 -10.72 -13.65
N MET A 97 -5.34 -11.05 -12.40
CA MET A 97 -5.45 -12.45 -11.94
C MET A 97 -6.75 -13.16 -12.39
N ALA A 98 -7.61 -12.48 -13.12
CA ALA A 98 -8.81 -13.07 -13.66
C ALA A 98 -8.75 -12.97 -15.18
N GLU A 99 -8.52 -14.11 -15.85
CA GLU A 99 -8.91 -14.27 -17.24
C GLU A 99 -10.32 -13.71 -17.41
N ALA A 100 -10.60 -12.98 -18.50
CA ALA A 100 -11.92 -12.37 -18.74
C ALA A 100 -13.08 -13.38 -18.59
N LYS A 101 -12.80 -14.67 -18.84
CA LYS A 101 -13.72 -15.79 -18.66
C LYS A 101 -14.05 -16.12 -17.20
N THR A 102 -13.16 -15.80 -16.26
CA THR A 102 -13.25 -16.13 -14.83
C THR A 102 -13.74 -14.94 -13.99
N VAL A 103 -13.53 -13.70 -14.46
CA VAL A 103 -14.07 -12.47 -13.81
C VAL A 103 -15.59 -12.54 -13.66
N GLY A 104 -16.29 -12.96 -14.72
CA GLY A 104 -17.76 -13.07 -14.69
C GLY A 104 -18.27 -14.06 -13.64
N ARG A 105 -17.57 -15.20 -13.47
CA ARG A 105 -17.89 -16.19 -12.43
C ARG A 105 -17.49 -15.74 -11.03
N ALA A 106 -16.34 -15.09 -10.88
CA ALA A 106 -15.88 -14.57 -9.61
C ALA A 106 -16.81 -13.44 -9.10
N ASN A 107 -17.22 -12.52 -9.97
CA ASN A 107 -18.17 -11.45 -9.62
C ASN A 107 -19.59 -11.98 -9.39
N ALA A 108 -20.02 -13.04 -10.09
CA ALA A 108 -21.32 -13.68 -9.83
C ALA A 108 -21.34 -14.45 -8.49
N ASN A 109 -20.20 -15.01 -8.07
CA ASN A 109 -20.06 -15.72 -6.79
C ASN A 109 -19.69 -14.81 -5.62
N MET A 110 -19.25 -13.56 -5.88
CA MET A 110 -19.26 -12.51 -4.86
C MET A 110 -20.71 -12.15 -4.60
N GLY A 111 -21.37 -12.94 -3.76
CA GLY A 111 -22.70 -12.65 -3.25
C GLY A 111 -22.75 -11.18 -2.84
N ARG A 112 -23.85 -10.49 -3.19
CA ARG A 112 -24.11 -9.06 -2.94
C ARG A 112 -24.03 -8.77 -1.43
N SER A 113 -22.82 -8.78 -0.91
CA SER A 113 -22.52 -8.46 0.47
C SER A 113 -22.57 -6.96 0.55
N ARG A 114 -23.39 -6.46 1.48
CA ARG A 114 -23.59 -5.02 1.70
C ARG A 114 -22.23 -4.36 1.85
N LYS A 115 -21.98 -3.29 1.09
CA LYS A 115 -20.69 -2.61 1.14
C LYS A 115 -20.50 -2.03 2.54
N PRO A 116 -19.28 -2.02 3.11
CA PRO A 116 -19.04 -1.54 4.47
C PRO A 116 -19.55 -0.11 4.77
N TRP A 117 -19.69 0.75 3.76
CA TRP A 117 -20.22 2.12 3.88
C TRP A 117 -21.74 2.23 3.66
N GLU A 118 -22.44 1.12 3.45
CA GLU A 118 -23.91 1.04 3.31
C GLU A 118 -24.61 0.70 4.63
N LEU A 119 -23.89 0.71 5.77
CA LEU A 119 -24.51 0.74 7.09
C LEU A 119 -25.16 2.11 7.29
N THR A 120 -26.43 2.23 6.91
CA THR A 120 -27.25 3.39 7.26
C THR A 120 -27.41 3.44 8.77
N VAL A 121 -27.43 4.67 9.29
CA VAL A 121 -27.34 5.08 10.71
C VAL A 121 -28.60 4.70 11.55
N GLU A 122 -29.32 3.63 11.19
CA GLU A 122 -30.62 3.26 11.80
C GLU A 122 -30.54 2.09 12.80
N GLU A 123 -29.36 1.57 13.10
CA GLU A 123 -29.18 0.51 14.13
C GLU A 123 -28.33 1.00 15.31
N ALA A 124 -28.65 2.19 15.79
CA ALA A 124 -28.13 2.73 17.05
C ALA A 124 -29.29 3.27 17.90
N ASP A 125 -30.19 2.36 18.31
CA ASP A 125 -31.08 2.48 19.47
C ASP A 125 -31.15 1.12 20.18
#